data_AF-A0A1C6RLZ2-F1
#
_entry.id   AF-A0A1C6RLZ2-F1
#
_cell.length_a   1.000
_cell.length_b   1.000
_cell.length_c   1.000
_cell.angle_alpha   90.00
_cell.angle_beta   90.00
_cell.angle_gamma   90.00
#
_symmetry.space_group_name_H-M   'P 1'
#
loop_
_entity.id
_entity.type
_entity.pdbx_description
1 polymer ?
#
loop_
_entity_poly.entity_id
_entity_poly.type
_entity_poly.pdbx_seq_one_letter_code
_entity_poly.pdbx_strand_id
1 'polypeptide(L)'
;MGNQGDQVPYAVGTTGVIAGYGKTSSDDALSDSRLRKATVPMRSDADCNVTGLYYPAEMICAGTGGTETNLGSDTCNGDSGGPLVVGGKQVGVTSWGFRPCGVYPGYYVRLNNYVNVVKADFTRPPLINADWTGDGHTDLMSRDAAGDLWLHYGSGFGNNGYGGFYMSRPISSGWSGFSRIFRVYNWNGDNKPSIFAMRPNGELYRYDTDGAGKFVGGAKLIGTGWQNFTALMVTNNWVGNNRPSLLVRRSNGELVRYTSNGAGGWENPRGVLIGTGWNTFNLFLTPGAWKGDGREVIIGRTSVGELKLYQSDGAGGWTNPKGDLIGSGWGGFTNIITPGDWDGDNMVDMLGVNSLHQMRIYTTNGYGQWLDAKGKTISTDWDYFNLVF
;
A
#
# COMPACT_ATOMS: atom_id res chain seq x y z
N MET A 1 -6.37 22.08 8.15
CA MET A 1 -5.19 22.27 9.04
C MET A 1 -4.60 23.66 8.81
N GLY A 2 -3.97 24.27 9.82
CA GLY A 2 -3.30 25.57 9.69
C GLY A 2 -2.09 25.54 8.74
N ASN A 3 -1.41 26.67 8.56
CA ASN A 3 -0.10 26.71 7.90
C ASN A 3 0.99 26.27 8.89
N GLN A 4 2.09 25.70 8.40
CA GLN A 4 3.26 25.42 9.22
C GLN A 4 3.67 26.73 9.93
N GLY A 5 3.70 26.71 11.27
CA GLY A 5 3.89 27.92 12.09
C GLY A 5 2.62 28.50 12.73
N ASP A 6 1.42 28.01 12.42
CA ASP A 6 0.19 28.36 13.17
C ASP A 6 0.29 27.86 14.62
N GLN A 7 0.61 28.77 15.54
CA GLN A 7 0.78 28.47 16.97
C GLN A 7 -0.48 28.69 17.79
N VAL A 8 -1.54 29.28 17.22
CA VAL A 8 -2.75 29.66 17.96
C VAL A 8 -3.40 28.45 18.65
N PRO A 9 -3.57 27.29 18.00
CA PRO A 9 -4.17 26.13 18.66
C PRO A 9 -3.30 25.52 19.76
N TYR A 10 -2.01 25.87 19.81
CA TYR A 10 -1.01 25.36 20.74
C TYR A 10 -0.72 26.35 21.87
N ALA A 11 -1.37 27.51 21.90
CA ALA A 11 -1.16 28.51 22.93
C ALA A 11 -1.58 27.96 24.31
N VAL A 12 -0.79 28.26 25.34
CA VAL A 12 -1.01 27.80 26.72
C VAL A 12 -2.42 28.16 27.19
N GLY A 13 -3.09 27.21 27.85
CA GLY A 13 -4.44 27.39 28.37
C GLY A 13 -5.55 27.25 27.33
N THR A 14 -5.22 27.16 26.03
CA THR A 14 -6.21 26.85 24.99
C THR A 14 -6.91 25.55 25.31
N THR A 15 -8.24 25.55 25.21
CA THR A 15 -9.05 24.37 25.52
C THR A 15 -9.00 23.36 24.37
N GLY A 16 -8.50 22.16 24.68
CA GLY A 16 -8.54 20.99 23.82
C GLY A 16 -9.54 19.95 24.31
N VAL A 17 -9.97 19.09 23.39
CA VAL A 17 -10.78 17.89 23.66
C VAL A 17 -9.99 16.68 23.20
N ILE A 18 -9.82 15.73 24.11
CA ILE A 18 -9.27 14.40 23.81
C ILE A 18 -10.38 13.38 23.76
N ALA A 19 -10.21 12.32 22.97
CA ALA A 19 -11.16 11.22 22.91
C ALA A 19 -10.45 9.87 22.71
N GLY A 20 -11.04 8.80 23.24
CA GLY A 20 -10.50 7.46 23.13
C GLY A 20 -11.33 6.38 23.82
N TYR A 21 -10.95 5.12 23.61
CA TYR A 21 -11.57 3.92 24.18
C TYR A 21 -10.69 3.32 25.29
N GLY A 22 -9.67 4.05 25.76
CA GLY A 22 -8.79 3.63 26.82
C GLY A 22 -9.49 3.53 28.17
N LYS A 23 -8.68 3.29 29.19
CA LYS A 23 -9.15 3.20 30.57
C LYS A 23 -9.60 4.56 31.09
N THR A 24 -10.60 4.57 31.97
CA THR A 24 -11.03 5.79 32.67
C THR A 24 -10.20 6.08 33.92
N SER A 25 -9.49 5.07 34.42
CA SER A 25 -8.51 5.14 35.50
C SER A 25 -7.33 4.21 35.21
N SER A 26 -6.14 4.56 35.73
CA SER A 26 -4.94 3.71 35.62
C SER A 26 -5.09 2.33 36.24
N ASP A 27 -6.05 2.17 37.16
CA ASP A 27 -6.31 0.94 37.91
C ASP A 27 -7.46 0.11 37.34
N ASP A 28 -8.12 0.58 36.28
CA ASP A 28 -9.17 -0.20 35.61
C ASP A 28 -8.55 -1.48 35.04
N ALA A 29 -9.23 -2.62 35.22
CA ALA A 29 -8.75 -3.90 34.71
C ALA A 29 -8.81 -3.97 33.16
N LEU A 30 -9.81 -3.34 32.56
CA LEU A 30 -10.09 -3.36 31.12
C LEU A 30 -10.34 -1.93 30.61
N SER A 31 -10.10 -1.72 29.32
CA SER A 31 -10.44 -0.47 28.62
C SER A 31 -11.96 -0.31 28.45
N ASP A 32 -12.45 0.92 28.23
CA ASP A 32 -13.90 1.17 28.06
C ASP A 32 -14.34 0.82 26.63
N SER A 33 -15.42 0.05 26.50
CA SER A 33 -16.02 -0.27 25.19
C SER A 33 -16.76 0.90 24.56
N ARG A 34 -16.95 2.01 25.31
CA ARG A 34 -17.59 3.23 24.85
C ARG A 34 -16.55 4.32 24.65
N LEU A 35 -16.67 5.06 23.55
CA LEU A 35 -15.85 6.24 23.29
C LEU A 35 -16.07 7.27 24.41
N ARG A 36 -14.97 7.67 25.07
CA ARG A 36 -14.96 8.74 26.07
C ARG A 36 -14.29 9.98 25.52
N LYS A 37 -14.54 11.11 26.18
CA LYS A 37 -13.85 12.37 25.92
C LYS A 37 -13.60 13.13 27.22
N ALA A 38 -12.52 13.90 27.24
CA ALA A 38 -12.21 14.83 28.32
C ALA A 38 -11.75 16.18 27.75
N THR A 39 -11.91 17.23 28.56
CA THR A 39 -11.45 18.58 28.19
C THR A 39 -10.13 18.84 28.90
N VAL A 40 -9.11 19.25 28.15
CA VAL A 40 -7.75 19.44 28.65
C VAL A 40 -7.21 20.80 28.21
N PRO A 41 -6.52 21.56 29.08
CA PRO A 41 -5.80 22.75 28.66
C PRO A 41 -4.48 22.39 28.00
N MET A 42 -4.11 23.10 26.93
CA MET A 42 -2.77 23.08 26.37
C MET A 42 -1.74 23.59 27.40
N ARG A 43 -0.59 22.93 27.50
CA ARG A 43 0.50 23.30 28.42
C ARG A 43 1.65 23.99 27.69
N SER A 44 2.50 24.68 28.44
CA SER A 44 3.71 25.29 27.88
C SER A 44 4.79 24.25 27.61
N ASP A 45 5.67 24.49 26.64
CA ASP A 45 6.83 23.61 26.41
C ASP A 45 7.71 23.45 27.67
N ALA A 46 7.75 24.47 28.53
CA ALA A 46 8.46 24.43 29.81
C ALA A 46 7.79 23.46 30.81
N ASP A 47 6.46 23.44 30.88
CA ASP A 47 5.71 22.46 31.69
C ASP A 47 5.89 21.03 31.14
N CYS A 48 5.94 20.90 29.81
CA CYS A 48 6.08 19.61 29.15
C CYS A 48 7.49 19.03 29.23
N ASN A 49 8.50 19.86 29.55
CA ASN A 49 9.89 19.49 29.40
C ASN A 49 10.30 18.33 30.32
N VAL A 50 10.42 17.15 29.72
CA VAL A 50 11.01 15.96 30.35
C VAL A 50 12.32 15.66 29.63
N THR A 51 13.42 15.78 30.38
CA THR A 51 14.78 15.64 29.84
C THR A 51 14.93 14.33 29.06
N GLY A 52 15.30 14.46 27.78
CA GLY A 52 15.55 13.33 26.87
C GLY A 52 14.29 12.69 26.26
N LEU A 53 13.09 13.12 26.65
CA LEU A 53 11.82 12.56 26.17
C LEU A 53 10.92 13.57 25.46
N TYR A 54 11.09 14.87 25.71
CA TYR A 54 10.26 15.91 25.11
C TYR A 54 11.03 16.72 24.04
N TYR A 55 10.46 16.77 22.83
CA TYR A 55 11.00 17.53 21.70
C TYR A 55 9.97 18.59 21.27
N PRO A 56 10.15 19.89 21.60
CA PRO A 56 9.10 20.90 21.46
C PRO A 56 8.63 21.13 20.03
N ALA A 57 9.50 20.89 19.02
CA ALA A 57 9.12 20.97 17.62
C ALA A 57 8.13 19.87 17.20
N GLU A 58 8.26 18.67 17.76
CA GLU A 58 7.53 17.47 17.34
C GLU A 58 6.41 17.10 18.31
N MET A 59 6.41 17.68 19.51
CA MET A 59 5.56 17.26 20.61
C MET A 59 4.87 18.43 21.32
N ILE A 60 3.74 18.11 21.93
CA ILE A 60 2.95 18.98 22.82
C ILE A 60 2.47 18.15 24.00
N CYS A 61 2.16 18.80 25.11
CA CYS A 61 1.42 18.16 26.19
C CYS A 61 0.17 18.96 26.54
N ALA A 62 -0.86 18.25 27.00
CA ALA A 62 -2.15 18.81 27.37
C ALA A 62 -2.75 17.96 28.48
N GLY A 63 -3.34 18.63 29.47
CA GLY A 63 -3.89 17.98 30.65
C GLY A 63 -4.00 18.98 31.79
N THR A 64 -4.96 18.78 32.68
CA THR A 64 -5.11 19.69 33.83
C THR A 64 -3.97 19.50 34.84
N GLY A 65 -3.36 18.30 34.85
CA GLY A 65 -2.51 17.85 35.95
C GLY A 65 -3.33 17.60 37.21
N GLY A 66 -2.72 16.92 38.17
CA GLY A 66 -3.36 16.53 39.42
C GLY A 66 -2.36 16.00 40.43
N THR A 67 -2.87 15.35 41.47
CA THR A 67 -2.08 14.60 42.44
C THR A 67 -2.49 13.14 42.42
N GLU A 68 -1.68 12.27 43.01
CA GLU A 68 -1.99 10.83 43.17
C GLU A 68 -3.37 10.55 43.79
N THR A 69 -3.91 11.51 44.56
CA THR A 69 -5.22 11.39 45.25
C THR A 69 -6.31 12.27 44.65
N ASN A 70 -5.99 13.15 43.71
CA ASN A 70 -6.93 14.01 43.01
C ASN A 70 -6.46 14.18 41.55
N LEU A 71 -6.82 13.21 40.73
CA LEU A 71 -6.36 13.11 39.35
C LEU A 71 -7.01 14.19 38.47
N GLY A 72 -6.20 14.75 37.58
CA GLY A 72 -6.64 15.64 36.52
C GLY A 72 -7.22 14.90 35.31
N SER A 73 -7.72 15.68 34.35
CA SER A 73 -8.10 15.17 33.03
C SER A 73 -6.87 14.94 32.16
N ASP A 74 -6.77 13.74 31.60
CA ASP A 74 -5.71 13.27 30.70
C ASP A 74 -6.18 12.06 29.89
N THR A 75 -5.43 11.70 28.85
CA THR A 75 -5.49 10.38 28.20
C THR A 75 -4.92 9.29 29.10
N CYS A 76 -5.32 8.04 28.88
CA CYS A 76 -4.79 6.91 29.63
C CYS A 76 -4.46 5.70 28.75
N ASN A 77 -4.02 4.61 29.39
CA ASN A 77 -3.67 3.37 28.69
C ASN A 77 -4.83 2.91 27.78
N GLY A 78 -4.52 2.74 26.49
CA GLY A 78 -5.49 2.40 25.44
C GLY A 78 -5.99 3.59 24.61
N ASP A 79 -5.64 4.83 24.98
CA ASP A 79 -5.97 6.04 24.19
C ASP A 79 -4.90 6.39 23.14
N SER A 80 -3.75 5.70 23.11
CA SER A 80 -2.69 5.95 22.11
C SER A 80 -3.23 5.89 20.68
N GLY A 81 -2.89 6.88 19.86
CA GLY A 81 -3.48 7.10 18.53
C GLY A 81 -4.75 7.96 18.53
N GLY A 82 -5.38 8.19 19.68
CA GLY A 82 -6.57 9.02 19.82
C GLY A 82 -6.32 10.52 19.54
N PRO A 83 -7.34 11.28 19.11
CA PRO A 83 -7.15 12.66 18.70
C PRO A 83 -7.10 13.65 19.87
N LEU A 84 -6.25 14.68 19.75
CA LEU A 84 -6.37 15.95 20.48
C LEU A 84 -6.93 17.02 19.52
N VAL A 85 -8.09 17.57 19.86
CA VAL A 85 -8.86 18.50 19.02
C VAL A 85 -8.99 19.87 19.68
N VAL A 86 -8.65 20.93 18.96
CA VAL A 86 -8.81 22.33 19.39
C VAL A 86 -9.63 23.07 18.33
N GLY A 87 -10.74 23.69 18.75
CA GLY A 87 -11.61 24.45 17.84
C GLY A 87 -12.11 23.65 16.64
N GLY A 88 -12.42 22.35 16.84
CA GLY A 88 -12.87 21.44 15.79
C GLY A 88 -11.77 20.95 14.83
N LYS A 89 -10.51 21.30 15.06
CA LYS A 89 -9.36 20.81 14.27
C LYS A 89 -8.54 19.86 15.11
N GLN A 90 -8.17 18.70 14.56
CA GLN A 90 -7.18 17.84 15.21
C GLN A 90 -5.81 18.52 15.13
N VAL A 91 -5.17 18.67 16.29
CA VAL A 91 -3.89 19.37 16.46
C VAL A 91 -2.80 18.45 17.02
N GLY A 92 -3.20 17.31 17.60
CA GLY A 92 -2.28 16.28 18.03
C GLY A 92 -2.84 14.86 17.97
N VAL A 93 -1.94 13.90 18.15
CA VAL A 93 -2.22 12.46 18.25
C VAL A 93 -1.63 11.95 19.55
N THR A 94 -2.45 11.31 20.38
CA THR A 94 -2.05 10.77 21.69
C THR A 94 -0.90 9.79 21.53
N SER A 95 0.18 10.00 22.27
CA SER A 95 1.40 9.21 22.14
C SER A 95 1.72 8.46 23.43
N TRP A 96 2.02 9.19 24.51
CA TRP A 96 2.42 8.62 25.79
C TRP A 96 2.02 9.53 26.96
N GLY A 97 2.14 9.00 28.18
CA GLY A 97 1.86 9.71 29.42
C GLY A 97 2.46 8.97 30.61
N PHE A 98 2.28 9.53 31.79
CA PHE A 98 2.73 8.91 33.04
C PHE A 98 1.61 8.08 33.69
N ARG A 99 2.01 7.13 34.54
CA ARG A 99 1.09 6.44 35.46
C ARG A 99 1.29 6.99 36.88
N PRO A 100 0.22 7.36 37.61
CA PRO A 100 -1.17 7.38 37.16
C PRO A 100 -1.49 8.49 36.13
N CYS A 101 -2.36 8.14 35.18
CA CYS A 101 -2.93 9.08 34.21
C CYS A 101 -3.61 10.23 34.94
N GLY A 102 -3.39 11.48 34.50
CA GLY A 102 -4.00 12.66 35.11
C GLY A 102 -3.19 13.30 36.25
N VAL A 103 -2.12 12.68 36.75
CA VAL A 103 -1.16 13.37 37.65
C VAL A 103 -0.35 14.39 36.85
N TYR A 104 0.20 13.94 35.72
CA TYR A 104 0.90 14.75 34.73
C TYR A 104 0.03 14.92 33.48
N PRO A 105 0.31 15.91 32.62
CA PRO A 105 -0.34 15.97 31.32
C PRO A 105 0.11 14.81 30.42
N GLY A 106 -0.75 14.40 29.50
CA GLY A 106 -0.43 13.49 28.42
C GLY A 106 0.34 14.19 27.32
N TYR A 107 1.06 13.40 26.53
CA TYR A 107 1.95 13.86 25.48
C TYR A 107 1.44 13.40 24.11
N TYR A 108 1.51 14.31 23.15
CA TYR A 108 0.94 14.15 21.83
C TYR A 108 1.97 14.55 20.77
N VAL A 109 1.86 13.91 19.60
CA VAL A 109 2.54 14.38 18.38
C VAL A 109 1.97 15.75 17.99
N ARG A 110 2.82 16.73 17.69
CA ARG A 110 2.44 18.07 17.21
C ARG A 110 2.17 18.04 15.71
N LEU A 111 0.91 17.94 15.31
CA LEU A 111 0.55 17.76 13.89
C LEU A 111 1.01 18.90 12.96
N ASN A 112 1.13 20.13 13.47
CA ASN A 112 1.60 21.25 12.65
C ASN A 112 3.04 21.06 12.12
N ASN A 113 3.86 20.28 12.83
CA ASN A 113 5.21 19.93 12.35
C ASN A 113 5.16 19.07 11.07
N TYR A 114 4.12 18.23 10.95
CA TYR A 114 3.95 17.26 9.87
C TYR A 114 2.96 17.71 8.79
N VAL A 115 2.44 18.95 8.87
CA VAL A 115 1.33 19.40 8.01
C VAL A 115 1.66 19.34 6.53
N ASN A 116 2.90 19.59 6.13
CA ASN A 116 3.31 19.51 4.72
C ASN A 116 3.36 18.05 4.23
N VAL A 117 3.85 17.14 5.07
CA VAL A 117 3.90 15.70 4.78
C VAL A 117 2.48 15.15 4.65
N VAL A 118 1.60 15.48 5.61
CA VAL A 118 0.19 15.07 5.59
C VAL A 118 -0.55 15.65 4.38
N LYS A 119 -0.30 16.92 4.02
CA LYS A 119 -0.89 17.52 2.80
C LYS A 119 -0.40 16.85 1.53
N ALA A 120 0.90 16.51 1.45
CA ALA A 120 1.44 15.79 0.31
C ALA A 120 0.79 14.41 0.18
N ASP A 121 0.60 13.72 1.31
CA ASP A 121 -0.06 12.41 1.36
C ASP A 121 -1.52 12.46 0.90
N PHE A 122 -2.30 13.49 1.30
CA PHE A 122 -3.69 13.65 0.81
C PHE A 122 -3.83 13.81 -0.71
N THR A 123 -2.77 14.22 -1.39
CA THR A 123 -2.78 14.37 -2.86
C THR A 123 -2.32 13.11 -3.60
N ARG A 124 -1.92 12.06 -2.88
CA ARG A 124 -1.49 10.82 -3.50
C ARG A 124 -2.69 10.11 -4.13
N PRO A 125 -2.58 9.64 -5.38
CA PRO A 125 -3.60 8.77 -5.96
C PRO A 125 -3.75 7.53 -5.07
N PRO A 126 -4.99 7.09 -4.77
CA PRO A 126 -5.21 5.84 -4.06
C PRO A 126 -4.44 4.72 -4.75
N LEU A 127 -3.64 3.99 -3.99
CA LEU A 127 -2.88 2.83 -4.48
C LEU A 127 -3.81 1.61 -4.61
N ILE A 128 -4.93 1.75 -5.33
CA ILE A 128 -5.90 0.66 -5.54
C ILE A 128 -5.41 -0.16 -6.74
N ASN A 129 -4.33 -0.90 -6.53
CA ASN A 129 -3.87 -1.89 -7.49
C ASN A 129 -3.80 -3.28 -6.85
N ALA A 130 -4.86 -3.71 -6.16
CA ALA A 130 -5.02 -5.11 -5.74
C ALA A 130 -6.27 -5.41 -4.89
N ASP A 131 -7.05 -4.42 -4.45
CA ASP A 131 -8.26 -4.67 -3.68
C ASP A 131 -9.31 -5.36 -4.56
N TRP A 132 -9.48 -6.67 -4.34
CA TRP A 132 -10.34 -7.54 -5.13
C TRP A 132 -11.73 -7.68 -4.53
N THR A 133 -11.83 -7.44 -3.23
CA THR A 133 -13.04 -7.60 -2.43
C THR A 133 -13.76 -6.28 -2.19
N GLY A 134 -13.12 -5.15 -2.52
CA GLY A 134 -13.63 -3.81 -2.33
C GLY A 134 -13.66 -3.38 -0.87
N ASP A 135 -12.89 -4.05 0.00
CA ASP A 135 -12.88 -3.82 1.43
C ASP A 135 -11.90 -2.72 1.87
N GLY A 136 -11.18 -2.13 0.92
CA GLY A 136 -10.16 -1.11 1.15
C GLY A 136 -8.79 -1.68 1.48
N HIS A 137 -8.61 -2.99 1.38
CA HIS A 137 -7.34 -3.66 1.62
C HIS A 137 -6.84 -4.38 0.37
N THR A 138 -5.53 -4.48 0.28
CA THR A 138 -4.86 -5.17 -0.81
C THR A 138 -5.06 -6.68 -0.70
N ASP A 139 -5.59 -7.33 -1.74
CA ASP A 139 -5.74 -8.78 -1.79
C ASP A 139 -4.65 -9.45 -2.64
N LEU A 140 -4.39 -10.73 -2.39
CA LEU A 140 -3.56 -11.57 -3.26
C LEU A 140 -4.37 -12.68 -3.89
N MET A 141 -3.98 -13.06 -5.11
CA MET A 141 -4.47 -14.28 -5.73
C MET A 141 -3.33 -15.25 -6.01
N SER A 142 -3.65 -16.53 -5.99
CA SER A 142 -2.71 -17.58 -6.34
C SER A 142 -3.39 -18.68 -7.14
N ARG A 143 -2.56 -19.48 -7.81
CA ARG A 143 -2.99 -20.73 -8.44
C ARG A 143 -2.20 -21.89 -7.83
N ASP A 144 -2.92 -22.92 -7.42
CA ASP A 144 -2.31 -24.14 -6.91
C ASP A 144 -1.92 -25.12 -8.04
N ALA A 145 -1.37 -26.27 -7.65
CA ALA A 145 -0.97 -27.33 -8.58
C ALA A 145 -2.14 -28.04 -9.28
N ALA A 146 -3.34 -28.05 -8.67
CA ALA A 146 -4.55 -28.59 -9.30
C ALA A 146 -5.13 -27.63 -10.37
N GLY A 147 -4.71 -26.36 -10.31
CA GLY A 147 -5.22 -25.32 -11.19
C GLY A 147 -6.43 -24.60 -10.62
N ASP A 148 -6.62 -24.64 -9.30
CA ASP A 148 -7.63 -23.83 -8.63
C ASP A 148 -7.04 -22.46 -8.30
N LEU A 149 -7.87 -21.43 -8.49
CA LEU A 149 -7.56 -20.07 -8.06
C LEU A 149 -7.99 -19.87 -6.62
N TRP A 150 -7.09 -19.29 -5.84
CA TRP A 150 -7.30 -18.91 -4.46
C TRP A 150 -7.26 -17.40 -4.31
N LEU A 151 -8.13 -16.88 -3.45
CA LEU A 151 -8.14 -15.49 -3.01
C LEU A 151 -7.72 -15.43 -1.54
N HIS A 152 -6.73 -14.60 -1.26
CA HIS A 152 -6.20 -14.34 0.06
C HIS A 152 -6.53 -12.90 0.45
N TYR A 153 -7.33 -12.77 1.50
CA TYR A 153 -7.88 -11.50 1.95
C TYR A 153 -6.84 -10.77 2.77
N GLY A 154 -6.42 -9.60 2.29
CA GLY A 154 -5.50 -8.75 3.03
C GLY A 154 -6.18 -8.18 4.27
N SER A 155 -5.46 -8.12 5.39
CA SER A 155 -5.95 -7.42 6.57
C SER A 155 -5.72 -5.90 6.51
N GLY A 156 -4.89 -5.44 5.55
CA GLY A 156 -4.45 -4.05 5.37
C GLY A 156 -3.56 -3.50 6.50
N PHE A 157 -3.78 -3.94 7.73
CA PHE A 157 -2.94 -3.63 8.88
C PHE A 157 -2.87 -4.87 9.78
N GLY A 158 -1.71 -5.10 10.38
CA GLY A 158 -1.54 -6.08 11.45
C GLY A 158 -1.14 -5.35 12.72
N ASN A 159 -1.44 -5.87 13.91
CA ASN A 159 -1.01 -5.25 15.18
C ASN A 159 0.52 -5.07 15.29
N ASN A 160 1.28 -5.73 14.42
CA ASN A 160 2.73 -5.61 14.31
C ASN A 160 3.20 -4.57 13.27
N GLY A 161 2.29 -3.95 12.50
CA GLY A 161 2.59 -2.97 11.45
C GLY A 161 3.07 -3.54 10.12
N TYR A 162 2.74 -4.80 9.78
CA TYR A 162 3.20 -5.45 8.53
C TYR A 162 2.09 -6.16 7.75
N GLY A 163 0.83 -5.83 8.04
CA GLY A 163 -0.33 -6.50 7.43
C GLY A 163 -0.41 -8.00 7.74
N GLY A 164 -1.10 -8.72 6.87
CA GLY A 164 -1.32 -10.17 6.97
C GLY A 164 -2.54 -10.63 6.20
N PHE A 165 -2.89 -11.91 6.35
CA PHE A 165 -4.14 -12.46 5.84
C PHE A 165 -5.08 -12.76 7.00
N TYR A 166 -6.35 -12.40 6.86
CA TYR A 166 -7.37 -12.84 7.83
C TYR A 166 -8.21 -14.01 7.31
N MET A 167 -8.19 -14.26 5.98
CA MET A 167 -8.91 -15.37 5.35
C MET A 167 -8.22 -15.79 4.04
N SER A 168 -8.37 -17.05 3.64
CA SER A 168 -8.04 -17.54 2.31
C SER A 168 -9.08 -18.56 1.84
N ARG A 169 -9.50 -18.52 0.58
CA ARG A 169 -10.47 -19.48 0.03
C ARG A 169 -10.28 -19.72 -1.48
N PRO A 170 -10.62 -20.90 -1.99
CA PRO A 170 -10.71 -21.11 -3.44
C PRO A 170 -11.88 -20.32 -4.02
N ILE A 171 -11.69 -19.73 -5.20
CA ILE A 171 -12.71 -18.92 -5.89
C ILE A 171 -13.13 -19.48 -7.25
N SER A 172 -12.30 -20.34 -7.87
CA SER A 172 -12.59 -20.95 -9.16
C SER A 172 -11.64 -22.12 -9.45
N SER A 173 -12.07 -23.07 -10.28
CA SER A 173 -11.27 -24.23 -10.71
C SER A 173 -11.05 -24.25 -12.23
N GLY A 174 -10.14 -25.10 -12.70
CA GLY A 174 -9.92 -25.33 -14.15
C GLY A 174 -8.95 -24.37 -14.84
N TRP A 175 -8.05 -23.73 -14.08
CA TRP A 175 -7.10 -22.75 -14.60
C TRP A 175 -5.73 -23.34 -15.00
N SER A 176 -5.59 -24.66 -14.95
CA SER A 176 -4.38 -25.38 -15.37
C SER A 176 -4.08 -25.24 -16.86
N GLY A 177 -5.11 -25.00 -17.68
CA GLY A 177 -4.98 -24.81 -19.13
C GLY A 177 -4.41 -23.45 -19.57
N PHE A 178 -4.18 -22.52 -18.64
CA PHE A 178 -3.62 -21.19 -18.94
C PHE A 178 -2.12 -21.12 -18.66
N SER A 179 -1.36 -20.63 -19.64
CA SER A 179 0.08 -20.43 -19.55
C SER A 179 0.45 -19.13 -18.83
N ARG A 180 -0.45 -18.13 -18.81
CA ARG A 180 -0.29 -16.87 -18.08
C ARG A 180 -1.63 -16.48 -17.46
N ILE A 181 -1.59 -15.98 -16.22
CA ILE A 181 -2.73 -15.42 -15.51
C ILE A 181 -2.22 -14.19 -14.78
N PHE A 182 -2.90 -13.06 -14.93
CA PHE A 182 -2.53 -11.81 -14.25
C PHE A 182 -3.73 -10.90 -14.07
N ARG A 183 -3.62 -9.98 -13.12
CA ARG A 183 -4.66 -9.00 -12.77
C ARG A 183 -4.62 -7.82 -13.71
N VAL A 184 -5.78 -7.20 -13.89
CA VAL A 184 -5.92 -5.88 -14.51
C VAL A 184 -7.06 -5.12 -13.84
N TYR A 185 -6.92 -3.82 -13.67
CA TYR A 185 -7.97 -2.98 -13.10
C TYR A 185 -8.62 -2.12 -14.18
N ASN A 186 -9.94 -1.99 -14.12
CA ASN A 186 -10.73 -1.06 -14.93
C ASN A 186 -10.58 -1.22 -16.45
N TRP A 187 -10.45 -2.44 -16.96
CA TRP A 187 -10.22 -2.68 -18.40
C TRP A 187 -11.40 -2.21 -19.29
N ASN A 188 -12.62 -2.29 -18.78
CA ASN A 188 -13.88 -1.91 -19.44
C ASN A 188 -14.56 -0.68 -18.81
N GLY A 189 -13.84 0.13 -18.04
CA GLY A 189 -14.39 1.38 -17.53
C GLY A 189 -15.41 1.22 -16.40
N ASP A 190 -15.52 0.05 -15.78
CA ASP A 190 -16.47 -0.25 -14.69
C ASP A 190 -15.88 -0.02 -13.29
N ASN A 191 -14.63 0.45 -13.20
CA ASN A 191 -13.86 0.65 -11.97
C ASN A 191 -13.75 -0.62 -11.10
N LYS A 192 -13.68 -1.79 -11.76
CA LYS A 192 -13.53 -3.08 -11.09
C LYS A 192 -12.31 -3.84 -11.60
N PRO A 193 -11.75 -4.75 -10.80
CA PRO A 193 -10.70 -5.64 -11.25
C PRO A 193 -11.24 -6.69 -12.23
N SER A 194 -10.35 -7.22 -13.06
CA SER A 194 -10.57 -8.34 -13.97
C SER A 194 -9.33 -9.24 -13.98
N ILE A 195 -9.50 -10.48 -14.42
CA ILE A 195 -8.38 -11.39 -14.68
C ILE A 195 -8.18 -11.54 -16.18
N PHE A 196 -6.92 -11.44 -16.61
CA PHE A 196 -6.49 -11.87 -17.93
C PHE A 196 -5.86 -13.24 -17.85
N ALA A 197 -6.25 -14.13 -18.77
CA ALA A 197 -5.76 -15.49 -18.84
C ALA A 197 -5.41 -15.85 -20.29
N MET A 198 -4.20 -16.34 -20.51
CA MET A 198 -3.71 -16.68 -21.85
C MET A 198 -3.57 -18.20 -21.99
N ARG A 199 -4.13 -18.75 -23.07
CA ARG A 199 -3.90 -20.15 -23.46
C ARG A 199 -2.54 -20.31 -24.15
N PRO A 200 -1.95 -21.53 -24.17
CA PRO A 200 -0.70 -21.80 -24.89
C PRO A 200 -0.73 -21.46 -26.39
N ASN A 201 -1.90 -21.53 -27.03
CA ASN A 201 -2.09 -21.15 -28.43
C ASN A 201 -2.10 -19.61 -28.66
N GLY A 202 -2.00 -18.82 -27.59
CA GLY A 202 -1.94 -17.36 -27.67
C GLY A 202 -3.29 -16.66 -27.70
N GLU A 203 -4.39 -17.35 -27.43
CA GLU A 203 -5.68 -16.72 -27.14
C GLU A 203 -5.62 -16.07 -25.75
N LEU A 204 -5.96 -14.78 -25.68
CA LEU A 204 -6.03 -14.00 -24.45
C LEU A 204 -7.49 -13.74 -24.10
N TYR A 205 -7.90 -14.18 -22.92
CA TYR A 205 -9.26 -14.04 -22.39
C TYR A 205 -9.29 -13.07 -21.23
N ARG A 206 -10.41 -12.38 -21.09
CA ARG A 206 -10.77 -11.55 -19.94
C ARG A 206 -11.91 -12.18 -19.15
N TYR A 207 -11.78 -12.16 -17.83
CA TYR A 207 -12.77 -12.59 -16.86
C TYR A 207 -13.14 -11.39 -15.98
N ASP A 208 -14.39 -10.95 -16.07
CA ASP A 208 -14.90 -9.80 -15.33
C ASP A 208 -15.28 -10.19 -13.90
N THR A 209 -15.30 -9.21 -13.00
CA THR A 209 -15.64 -9.43 -11.58
C THR A 209 -16.70 -8.45 -11.11
N ASP A 210 -17.29 -8.74 -9.95
CA ASP A 210 -18.19 -7.81 -9.28
C ASP A 210 -17.47 -6.76 -8.44
N GLY A 211 -16.15 -6.89 -8.25
CA GLY A 211 -15.35 -6.10 -7.32
C GLY A 211 -15.56 -6.49 -5.85
N ALA A 212 -16.19 -7.64 -5.59
CA ALA A 212 -16.48 -8.18 -4.26
C ALA A 212 -16.08 -9.66 -4.14
N GLY A 213 -15.07 -10.07 -4.90
CA GLY A 213 -14.53 -11.42 -4.84
C GLY A 213 -15.16 -12.45 -5.78
N LYS A 214 -16.08 -12.10 -6.68
CA LYS A 214 -16.74 -13.07 -7.59
C LYS A 214 -16.59 -12.71 -9.07
N PHE A 215 -16.57 -13.76 -9.90
CA PHE A 215 -16.62 -13.63 -11.35
C PHE A 215 -18.04 -13.26 -11.83
N VAL A 216 -18.12 -12.46 -12.89
CA VAL A 216 -19.37 -12.02 -13.50
C VAL A 216 -19.37 -12.38 -14.99
N GLY A 217 -20.39 -13.13 -15.40
CA GLY A 217 -20.54 -13.56 -16.79
C GLY A 217 -19.53 -14.63 -17.22
N GLY A 218 -19.36 -14.79 -18.54
CA GLY A 218 -18.43 -15.74 -19.14
C GLY A 218 -17.12 -15.08 -19.61
N ALA A 219 -16.13 -15.92 -19.91
CA ALA A 219 -14.85 -15.49 -20.47
C ALA A 219 -15.05 -14.77 -21.82
N LYS A 220 -14.34 -13.66 -22.01
CA LYS A 220 -14.39 -12.87 -23.26
C LYS A 220 -13.04 -12.96 -23.96
N LEU A 221 -13.02 -13.46 -25.19
CA LEU A 221 -11.80 -13.44 -26.01
C LEU A 221 -11.48 -11.99 -26.39
N ILE A 222 -10.31 -11.51 -26.01
CA ILE A 222 -9.87 -10.12 -26.27
C ILE A 222 -8.67 -10.06 -27.22
N GLY A 223 -8.07 -11.18 -27.60
CA GLY A 223 -7.03 -11.20 -28.62
C GLY A 223 -6.45 -12.57 -28.89
N THR A 224 -5.67 -12.65 -29.96
CA THR A 224 -4.99 -13.88 -30.43
C THR A 224 -3.56 -13.56 -30.84
N GLY A 225 -2.68 -14.56 -30.93
CA GLY A 225 -1.30 -14.36 -31.40
C GLY A 225 -0.31 -13.94 -30.30
N TRP A 226 -0.71 -14.07 -29.02
CA TRP A 226 0.11 -13.63 -27.88
C TRP A 226 1.18 -14.64 -27.45
N GLN A 227 1.19 -15.86 -28.00
CA GLN A 227 2.06 -16.97 -27.58
C GLN A 227 3.57 -16.70 -27.74
N ASN A 228 3.94 -15.78 -28.63
CA ASN A 228 5.35 -15.47 -28.91
C ASN A 228 5.93 -14.35 -28.02
N PHE A 229 5.10 -13.70 -27.19
CA PHE A 229 5.61 -12.74 -26.22
C PHE A 229 6.21 -13.46 -25.02
N THR A 230 7.39 -13.00 -24.59
CA THR A 230 8.16 -13.62 -23.51
C THR A 230 7.80 -13.05 -22.13
N ALA A 231 7.14 -11.89 -22.08
CA ALA A 231 6.59 -11.30 -20.86
C ALA A 231 5.36 -10.45 -21.17
N LEU A 232 4.38 -10.44 -20.26
CA LEU A 232 3.16 -9.63 -20.29
C LEU A 232 3.06 -8.91 -18.94
N MET A 233 2.82 -7.60 -18.97
CA MET A 233 2.88 -6.69 -17.82
C MET A 233 1.70 -5.71 -17.91
N VAL A 234 1.04 -5.39 -16.80
CA VAL A 234 -0.13 -4.48 -16.80
C VAL A 234 0.22 -3.20 -16.05
N THR A 235 -0.12 -2.07 -16.64
CA THR A 235 0.01 -0.74 -16.03
C THR A 235 -1.34 -0.05 -16.09
N ASN A 236 -1.69 0.77 -15.10
CA ASN A 236 -3.05 1.30 -14.99
C ASN A 236 -3.22 2.65 -15.71
N ASN A 237 -2.18 3.47 -15.77
CA ASN A 237 -2.26 4.80 -16.38
C ASN A 237 -0.99 5.22 -17.12
N TRP A 238 -0.44 4.35 -17.98
CA TRP A 238 0.87 4.57 -18.60
C TRP A 238 1.00 5.89 -19.36
N VAL A 239 -0.10 6.37 -19.96
CA VAL A 239 -0.12 7.58 -20.80
C VAL A 239 -1.04 8.68 -20.28
N GLY A 240 -1.34 8.69 -18.98
CA GLY A 240 -2.11 9.76 -18.34
C GLY A 240 -3.56 9.88 -18.80
N ASN A 241 -4.12 8.87 -19.47
CA ASN A 241 -5.50 8.85 -19.96
C ASN A 241 -6.47 8.08 -19.03
N ASN A 242 -6.00 7.67 -17.85
CA ASN A 242 -6.69 6.83 -16.86
C ASN A 242 -7.18 5.49 -17.41
N ARG A 243 -6.49 4.94 -18.42
CA ARG A 243 -6.80 3.63 -19.00
C ARG A 243 -5.61 2.67 -18.88
N PRO A 244 -5.88 1.40 -18.56
CA PRO A 244 -4.84 0.41 -18.43
C PRO A 244 -4.15 0.14 -19.76
N SER A 245 -2.87 -0.22 -19.68
CA SER A 245 -2.05 -0.68 -20.79
C SER A 245 -1.44 -2.03 -20.49
N LEU A 246 -1.48 -2.93 -21.48
CA LEU A 246 -0.72 -4.17 -21.50
C LEU A 246 0.61 -3.92 -22.20
N LEU A 247 1.71 -4.05 -21.48
CA LEU A 247 3.06 -4.01 -22.01
C LEU A 247 3.52 -5.44 -22.26
N VAL A 248 4.15 -5.69 -23.40
CA VAL A 248 4.64 -7.02 -23.76
C VAL A 248 6.05 -6.97 -24.28
N ARG A 249 6.83 -7.99 -23.94
CA ARG A 249 8.18 -8.16 -24.46
C ARG A 249 8.20 -9.18 -25.58
N ARG A 250 8.69 -8.79 -26.76
CA ARG A 250 8.98 -9.70 -27.87
C ARG A 250 10.26 -10.48 -27.62
N SER A 251 10.45 -11.60 -28.32
CA SER A 251 11.65 -12.44 -28.19
C SER A 251 12.96 -11.70 -28.55
N ASN A 252 12.90 -10.72 -29.43
CA ASN A 252 14.04 -9.85 -29.79
C ASN A 252 14.35 -8.75 -28.73
N GLY A 253 13.58 -8.69 -27.63
CA GLY A 253 13.80 -7.71 -26.56
C GLY A 253 13.14 -6.35 -26.79
N GLU A 254 12.31 -6.20 -27.80
CA GLU A 254 11.42 -5.05 -27.95
C GLU A 254 10.31 -5.08 -26.89
N LEU A 255 10.03 -3.92 -26.29
CA LEU A 255 8.88 -3.71 -25.41
C LEU A 255 7.80 -2.93 -26.16
N VAL A 256 6.61 -3.51 -26.25
CA VAL A 256 5.47 -2.98 -27.01
C VAL A 256 4.31 -2.73 -26.07
N ARG A 257 3.69 -1.55 -26.16
CA ARG A 257 2.52 -1.15 -25.40
C ARG A 257 1.24 -1.32 -26.22
N TYR A 258 0.26 -1.96 -25.62
CA TYR A 258 -1.14 -1.97 -26.05
C TYR A 258 -1.98 -1.28 -24.97
N THR A 259 -2.97 -0.51 -25.35
CA THR A 259 -3.75 0.36 -24.48
C THR A 259 -5.22 0.03 -24.63
N SER A 260 -5.91 -0.05 -23.49
CA SER A 260 -7.34 -0.30 -23.47
C SER A 260 -8.11 0.88 -24.08
N ASN A 261 -9.20 0.58 -24.80
CA ASN A 261 -10.16 1.60 -25.23
C ASN A 261 -11.16 2.01 -24.12
N GLY A 262 -11.07 1.40 -22.92
CA GLY A 262 -11.99 1.63 -21.80
C GLY A 262 -13.36 0.97 -21.97
N ALA A 263 -13.57 0.18 -23.02
CA ALA A 263 -14.81 -0.54 -23.30
C ALA A 263 -14.58 -2.06 -23.42
N GLY A 264 -13.45 -2.56 -22.90
CA GLY A 264 -13.09 -3.97 -22.91
C GLY A 264 -12.24 -4.41 -24.10
N GLY A 265 -11.90 -3.50 -25.02
CA GLY A 265 -11.08 -3.76 -26.21
C GLY A 265 -9.80 -2.94 -26.25
N TRP A 266 -9.20 -2.82 -27.44
CA TRP A 266 -7.93 -2.15 -27.67
C TRP A 266 -8.11 -0.82 -28.39
N GLU A 267 -7.48 0.24 -27.89
CA GLU A 267 -7.37 1.53 -28.57
C GLU A 267 -6.37 1.45 -29.73
N ASN A 268 -5.24 0.76 -29.52
CA ASN A 268 -4.17 0.59 -30.49
C ASN A 268 -3.89 -0.92 -30.73
N PRO A 269 -4.74 -1.64 -31.47
CA PRO A 269 -4.64 -3.10 -31.62
C PRO A 269 -3.35 -3.61 -32.30
N ARG A 270 -2.54 -2.72 -32.90
CA ARG A 270 -1.23 -3.06 -33.48
C ARG A 270 -0.04 -2.89 -32.52
N GLY A 271 -0.29 -2.34 -31.33
CA GLY A 271 0.73 -1.99 -30.35
C GLY A 271 1.61 -0.81 -30.77
N VAL A 272 2.35 -0.24 -29.83
CA VAL A 272 3.33 0.83 -30.03
C VAL A 272 4.65 0.39 -29.42
N LEU A 273 5.74 0.40 -30.19
CA LEU A 273 7.08 0.14 -29.67
C LEU A 273 7.46 1.27 -28.69
N ILE A 274 7.83 0.91 -27.47
CA ILE A 274 8.22 1.87 -26.42
C ILE A 274 9.64 1.63 -25.91
N GLY A 275 10.33 0.58 -26.35
CA GLY A 275 11.74 0.38 -25.98
C GLY A 275 12.35 -0.90 -26.55
N THR A 276 13.66 -1.03 -26.39
CA THR A 276 14.47 -2.16 -26.86
C THR A 276 15.46 -2.60 -25.79
N GLY A 277 16.03 -3.81 -25.90
CA GLY A 277 17.04 -4.31 -24.96
C GLY A 277 16.48 -4.94 -23.67
N TRP A 278 15.16 -5.17 -23.62
CA TRP A 278 14.46 -5.67 -22.42
C TRP A 278 14.74 -7.16 -22.12
N ASN A 279 15.53 -7.84 -22.96
CA ASN A 279 15.96 -9.23 -22.72
C ASN A 279 16.97 -9.37 -21.58
N THR A 280 17.52 -8.27 -21.05
CA THR A 280 18.38 -8.30 -19.87
C THR A 280 17.64 -8.71 -18.58
N PHE A 281 16.31 -8.66 -18.58
CA PHE A 281 15.49 -8.96 -17.40
C PHE A 281 14.88 -10.36 -17.48
N ASN A 282 14.74 -11.03 -16.33
CA ASN A 282 14.08 -12.34 -16.24
C ASN A 282 12.75 -12.31 -15.47
N LEU A 283 12.42 -11.18 -14.85
CA LEU A 283 11.17 -10.93 -14.14
C LEU A 283 10.81 -9.44 -14.24
N PHE A 284 9.52 -9.14 -14.28
CA PHE A 284 8.99 -7.78 -14.32
C PHE A 284 7.94 -7.58 -13.23
N LEU A 285 7.91 -6.36 -12.68
CA LEU A 285 6.91 -5.89 -11.72
C LEU A 285 6.32 -4.58 -12.23
N THR A 286 5.05 -4.36 -11.92
CA THR A 286 4.29 -3.16 -12.31
C THR A 286 3.60 -2.57 -11.08
N PRO A 287 4.36 -1.92 -10.18
CA PRO A 287 3.84 -1.39 -8.92
C PRO A 287 2.84 -0.25 -9.05
N GLY A 288 2.65 0.32 -10.24
CA GLY A 288 1.89 1.56 -10.40
C GLY A 288 2.73 2.77 -10.05
N ALA A 289 2.14 3.75 -9.36
CA ALA A 289 2.77 5.02 -8.99
C ALA A 289 3.70 4.91 -7.77
N TRP A 290 4.72 4.03 -7.85
CA TRP A 290 5.69 3.72 -6.79
C TRP A 290 6.37 4.94 -6.15
N LYS A 291 6.50 6.04 -6.88
CA LYS A 291 7.16 7.28 -6.43
C LYS A 291 6.20 8.35 -5.92
N GLY A 292 4.91 8.04 -5.79
CA GLY A 292 3.89 8.95 -5.27
C GLY A 292 3.60 10.16 -6.16
N ASP A 293 4.20 10.26 -7.34
CA ASP A 293 4.04 11.37 -8.29
C ASP A 293 2.94 11.12 -9.34
N GLY A 294 2.18 10.04 -9.17
CA GLY A 294 1.09 9.63 -10.06
C GLY A 294 1.53 9.03 -11.39
N ARG A 295 2.83 8.82 -11.62
CA ARG A 295 3.34 8.21 -12.86
C ARG A 295 3.67 6.73 -12.65
N GLU A 296 3.25 5.92 -13.61
CA GLU A 296 3.48 4.48 -13.61
C GLU A 296 4.97 4.12 -13.68
N VAL A 297 5.31 3.01 -13.03
CA VAL A 297 6.66 2.44 -12.97
C VAL A 297 6.65 0.97 -13.38
N ILE A 298 7.72 0.53 -14.05
CA ILE A 298 8.08 -0.88 -14.22
C ILE A 298 9.40 -1.13 -13.49
N ILE A 299 9.49 -2.26 -12.79
CA ILE A 299 10.74 -2.75 -12.22
C ILE A 299 11.12 -4.04 -12.92
N GLY A 300 12.32 -4.11 -13.48
CA GLY A 300 12.89 -5.31 -14.09
C GLY A 300 13.94 -5.94 -13.19
N ARG A 301 13.89 -7.27 -12.98
CA ARG A 301 14.95 -8.03 -12.31
C ARG A 301 15.92 -8.62 -13.32
N THR A 302 17.21 -8.40 -13.15
CA THR A 302 18.25 -9.03 -13.98
C THR A 302 18.52 -10.48 -13.55
N SER A 303 19.22 -11.27 -14.37
CA SER A 303 19.61 -12.65 -14.02
C SER A 303 20.52 -12.74 -12.80
N VAL A 304 21.28 -11.69 -12.50
CA VAL A 304 22.14 -11.59 -11.31
C VAL A 304 21.41 -11.03 -10.08
N GLY A 305 20.11 -10.74 -10.20
CA GLY A 305 19.29 -10.29 -9.07
C GLY A 305 19.35 -8.80 -8.76
N GLU A 306 19.72 -7.95 -9.73
CA GLU A 306 19.55 -6.50 -9.63
C GLU A 306 18.11 -6.11 -9.99
N LEU A 307 17.57 -5.11 -9.31
CA LEU A 307 16.30 -4.47 -9.66
C LEU A 307 16.56 -3.12 -10.30
N LYS A 308 16.04 -2.93 -11.52
CA LYS A 308 16.10 -1.65 -12.24
C LYS A 308 14.71 -1.07 -12.42
N LEU A 309 14.54 0.18 -12.00
CA LEU A 309 13.30 0.95 -12.06
C LEU A 309 13.26 1.80 -13.31
N TYR A 310 12.17 1.72 -14.06
CA TYR A 310 11.87 2.55 -15.23
C TYR A 310 10.52 3.23 -15.04
N GLN A 311 10.47 4.54 -15.22
CA GLN A 311 9.30 5.37 -14.96
C GLN A 311 8.77 6.00 -16.25
N SER A 312 7.45 5.97 -16.39
CA SER A 312 6.74 6.61 -17.50
C SER A 312 6.85 8.14 -17.42
N ASP A 313 6.91 8.79 -18.58
CA ASP A 313 6.74 10.24 -18.70
C ASP A 313 5.28 10.71 -18.70
N GLY A 314 4.32 9.77 -18.69
CA GLY A 314 2.88 10.04 -18.81
C GLY A 314 2.42 10.35 -20.24
N ALA A 315 3.31 10.28 -21.23
CA ALA A 315 3.03 10.50 -22.65
C ALA A 315 3.37 9.26 -23.51
N GLY A 316 3.84 8.18 -22.88
CA GLY A 316 4.12 6.89 -23.51
C GLY A 316 5.61 6.57 -23.65
N GLY A 317 6.49 7.49 -23.22
CA GLY A 317 7.93 7.31 -23.13
C GLY A 317 8.41 7.10 -21.71
N TRP A 318 9.61 7.57 -21.41
CA TRP A 318 10.33 7.32 -20.16
C TRP A 318 10.96 8.61 -19.63
N THR A 319 10.89 8.82 -18.32
CA THR A 319 11.70 9.86 -17.66
C THR A 319 13.16 9.44 -17.48
N ASN A 320 13.42 8.13 -17.39
CA ASN A 320 14.73 7.55 -17.13
C ASN A 320 15.01 6.34 -18.06
N PRO A 321 15.22 6.55 -19.37
CA PRO A 321 15.29 5.47 -20.36
C PRO A 321 16.44 4.45 -20.15
N LYS A 322 17.40 4.73 -19.26
CA LYS A 322 18.49 3.79 -18.89
C LYS A 322 18.13 2.89 -17.69
N GLY A 323 17.09 3.24 -16.94
CA GLY A 323 16.68 2.58 -15.70
C GLY A 323 17.60 2.90 -14.52
N ASP A 324 17.01 3.09 -13.34
CA ASP A 324 17.74 3.35 -12.10
C ASP A 324 17.92 2.05 -11.31
N LEU A 325 19.13 1.80 -10.80
CA LEU A 325 19.37 0.66 -9.91
C LEU A 325 18.75 0.95 -8.54
N ILE A 326 17.77 0.15 -8.13
CA ILE A 326 17.07 0.31 -6.85
C ILE A 326 17.34 -0.82 -5.86
N GLY A 327 18.00 -1.91 -6.27
CA GLY A 327 18.30 -3.00 -5.37
C GLY A 327 19.15 -4.10 -5.99
N SER A 328 19.73 -4.93 -5.12
CA SER A 328 20.57 -6.09 -5.47
C SER A 328 20.28 -7.27 -4.55
N GLY A 329 20.63 -8.49 -4.94
CA GLY A 329 20.44 -9.70 -4.11
C GLY A 329 19.08 -10.39 -4.28
N TRP A 330 18.29 -9.98 -5.27
CA TRP A 330 16.94 -10.51 -5.52
C TRP A 330 16.90 -11.83 -6.31
N GLY A 331 18.07 -12.40 -6.61
CA GLY A 331 18.19 -13.64 -7.40
C GLY A 331 17.67 -14.89 -6.67
N GLY A 332 17.63 -14.88 -5.33
CA GLY A 332 17.15 -15.99 -4.51
C GLY A 332 15.64 -16.07 -4.32
N PHE A 333 14.88 -15.13 -4.90
CA PHE A 333 13.42 -15.09 -4.81
C PHE A 333 12.79 -15.76 -6.02
N THR A 334 11.93 -16.75 -5.77
CA THR A 334 11.21 -17.47 -6.83
C THR A 334 10.12 -16.59 -7.44
N ASN A 335 9.41 -15.85 -6.59
CA ASN A 335 8.41 -14.86 -6.96
C ASN A 335 8.69 -13.54 -6.24
N ILE A 336 8.47 -12.44 -6.95
CA ILE A 336 8.45 -11.08 -6.41
C ILE A 336 7.14 -10.46 -6.91
N ILE A 337 6.44 -9.76 -6.02
CA ILE A 337 5.10 -9.23 -6.28
C ILE A 337 5.03 -7.83 -5.66
N THR A 338 4.31 -6.94 -6.31
CA THR A 338 3.98 -5.61 -5.77
C THR A 338 2.49 -5.62 -5.45
N PRO A 339 2.11 -5.97 -4.21
CA PRO A 339 0.71 -6.13 -3.88
C PRO A 339 -0.03 -4.79 -3.85
N GLY A 340 0.65 -3.65 -3.77
CA GLY A 340 0.03 -2.36 -3.47
C GLY A 340 0.44 -1.93 -2.07
N ASP A 341 -0.43 -1.21 -1.38
CA ASP A 341 -0.27 -0.88 0.04
C ASP A 341 -0.68 -2.09 0.88
N TRP A 342 0.31 -2.83 1.37
CA TRP A 342 0.11 -4.07 2.13
C TRP A 342 0.02 -3.82 3.62
N ASP A 343 0.85 -2.92 4.14
CA ASP A 343 0.95 -2.64 5.56
C ASP A 343 0.11 -1.44 6.03
N GLY A 344 -0.57 -0.77 5.10
CA GLY A 344 -1.54 0.29 5.37
C GLY A 344 -0.90 1.66 5.55
N ASP A 345 0.33 1.84 5.10
CA ASP A 345 1.09 3.09 5.18
C ASP A 345 0.87 4.04 3.99
N ASN A 346 -0.03 3.66 3.06
CA ASN A 346 -0.35 4.38 1.83
C ASN A 346 0.84 4.47 0.84
N MET A 347 1.80 3.55 0.94
CA MET A 347 2.91 3.38 0.02
C MET A 347 2.79 2.05 -0.72
N VAL A 348 3.50 1.90 -1.85
CA VAL A 348 3.56 0.59 -2.51
C VAL A 348 4.62 -0.26 -1.85
N ASP A 349 4.23 -1.47 -1.47
CA ASP A 349 5.09 -2.49 -0.92
C ASP A 349 5.56 -3.49 -1.96
N MET A 350 6.55 -4.28 -1.56
CA MET A 350 6.99 -5.43 -2.33
C MET A 350 7.07 -6.67 -1.46
N LEU A 351 6.54 -7.77 -2.00
CA LEU A 351 6.61 -9.09 -1.39
C LEU A 351 7.55 -9.97 -2.19
N GLY A 352 8.28 -10.82 -1.49
CA GLY A 352 9.14 -11.84 -2.10
C GLY A 352 8.98 -13.17 -1.40
N VAL A 353 8.86 -14.26 -2.17
CA VAL A 353 8.95 -15.62 -1.64
C VAL A 353 10.40 -16.09 -1.77
N ASN A 354 11.05 -16.30 -0.63
CA ASN A 354 12.45 -16.75 -0.60
C ASN A 354 12.58 -18.26 -0.82
N SER A 355 13.82 -18.75 -0.91
CA SER A 355 14.13 -20.18 -1.06
C SER A 355 13.75 -21.06 0.13
N LEU A 356 13.35 -20.47 1.26
CA LEU A 356 12.82 -21.16 2.44
C LEU A 356 11.27 -21.17 2.43
N HIS A 357 10.65 -20.77 1.33
CA HIS A 357 9.18 -20.73 1.15
C HIS A 357 8.49 -19.76 2.12
N GLN A 358 9.22 -18.73 2.55
CA GLN A 358 8.70 -17.67 3.40
C GLN A 358 8.34 -16.46 2.54
N MET A 359 7.14 -15.93 2.74
CA MET A 359 6.75 -14.63 2.20
C MET A 359 7.34 -13.53 3.07
N ARG A 360 8.10 -12.63 2.44
CA ARG A 360 8.75 -11.49 3.08
C ARG A 360 8.23 -10.18 2.50
N ILE A 361 8.00 -9.19 3.35
CA ILE A 361 7.64 -7.82 2.98
C ILE A 361 8.86 -6.90 2.98
N TYR A 362 8.87 -5.96 2.04
CA TYR A 362 9.85 -4.89 1.86
C TYR A 362 9.10 -3.59 1.61
N THR A 363 9.24 -2.65 2.54
CA THR A 363 8.46 -1.41 2.56
C THR A 363 9.27 -0.24 1.99
N THR A 364 8.56 0.76 1.47
CA THR A 364 9.18 1.92 0.83
C THR A 364 8.70 3.23 1.43
N ASN A 365 9.45 4.30 1.20
CA ASN A 365 9.02 5.63 1.64
C ASN A 365 8.02 6.29 0.66
N GLY A 366 7.56 5.58 -0.37
CA GLY A 366 6.74 6.11 -1.47
C GLY A 366 7.41 7.15 -2.36
N TYR A 367 8.73 7.37 -2.21
CA TYR A 367 9.52 8.26 -3.06
C TYR A 367 10.61 7.49 -3.84
N GLY A 368 10.48 6.16 -3.92
CA GLY A 368 11.41 5.30 -4.63
C GLY A 368 12.57 4.75 -3.80
N GLN A 369 12.55 4.89 -2.48
CA GLN A 369 13.60 4.34 -1.59
C GLN A 369 13.01 3.34 -0.59
N TRP A 370 13.81 2.33 -0.22
CA TRP A 370 13.45 1.34 0.80
C TRP A 370 13.48 1.94 2.20
N LEU A 371 12.48 1.63 3.02
CA LEU A 371 12.51 1.87 4.47
C LEU A 371 13.22 0.71 5.18
N ASP A 372 12.85 -0.53 4.84
CA ASP A 372 13.52 -1.76 5.29
C ASP A 372 13.96 -2.63 4.11
N ALA A 373 15.25 -2.52 3.76
CA ALA A 373 15.85 -3.34 2.71
C ALA A 373 16.19 -4.78 3.15
N LYS A 374 16.12 -5.11 4.45
CA LYS A 374 16.34 -6.48 4.94
C LYS A 374 15.07 -7.31 4.81
N GLY A 375 13.92 -6.66 4.87
CA GLY A 375 12.59 -7.24 4.76
C GLY A 375 12.24 -8.17 5.92
N LYS A 376 10.95 -8.35 6.15
CA LYS A 376 10.42 -9.10 7.29
C LYS A 376 9.57 -10.27 6.82
N THR A 377 9.71 -11.44 7.46
CA THR A 377 8.82 -12.57 7.20
C THR A 377 7.42 -12.30 7.75
N ILE A 378 6.40 -12.43 6.90
CA ILE A 378 4.98 -12.24 7.26
C ILE A 378 4.17 -13.53 7.19
N SER A 379 4.62 -14.55 6.45
CA SER A 379 3.97 -15.87 6.37
C SER A 379 4.95 -16.95 5.90
N THR A 380 4.65 -18.22 6.19
CA THR A 380 5.40 -19.42 5.77
C THR A 380 4.60 -20.29 4.81
N ASP A 381 5.22 -21.36 4.28
CA ASP A 381 4.59 -22.46 3.52
C ASP A 381 4.01 -22.07 2.15
N TRP A 382 4.73 -21.20 1.42
CA TRP A 382 4.31 -20.69 0.11
C TRP A 382 4.73 -21.56 -1.09
N ASP A 383 5.36 -22.71 -0.87
CA ASP A 383 5.69 -23.69 -1.92
C ASP A 383 4.48 -24.46 -2.44
N TYR A 384 3.36 -24.41 -1.73
CA TYR A 384 2.10 -24.99 -2.18
C TYR A 384 1.57 -24.36 -3.49
N PHE A 385 1.89 -23.08 -3.74
CA PHE A 385 1.39 -22.34 -4.90
C PHE A 385 2.42 -22.32 -6.04
N ASN A 386 1.97 -22.59 -7.26
CA ASN A 386 2.83 -22.51 -8.46
C ASN A 386 2.80 -21.13 -9.14
N LEU A 387 1.90 -20.26 -8.70
CA LEU A 387 1.76 -18.89 -9.17
C LEU A 387 1.11 -18.05 -8.06
N VAL A 388 1.67 -16.87 -7.78
CA VAL A 388 1.11 -15.87 -6.85
C VAL A 388 1.20 -14.53 -7.54
N PHE A 389 0.12 -13.74 -7.55
CA PHE A 389 0.04 -12.56 -8.40
C PHE A 389 -0.95 -11.51 -7.95
#